data_AF-A0A2M8NGQ5-F1
#
_entry.id   AF-A0A2M8NGQ5-F1
#
_cell.length_a   1.000
_cell.length_b   1.000
_cell.length_c   1.000
_cell.angle_alpha   90.00
_cell.angle_beta   90.00
_cell.angle_gamma   90.00
#
_symmetry.space_group_name_H-M   'P 1'
#
loop_
_entity.id
_entity.type
_entity.pdbx_description
1 polymer ?
#
loop_
_entity_poly.entity_id
_entity_poly.type
_entity_poly.pdbx_seq_one_letter_code
_entity_poly.pdbx_strand_id
1 'polypeptide(L)'
;MKSDRQRRILELLRENERLDVSELSRLLGVSLPTVRRDLLDLSEQALIQRRYGSVSLPASHITEPPVHARAQQHTAEKEAIGRAAADLVADGEVVYLSGGTTTFQVARHL
;
A
#
# COMPACT_ATOMS: atom_id res chain seq x y z
N MET A 1 -6.43 9.45 24.05
CA MET A 1 -5.48 8.76 24.97
C MET A 1 -4.30 8.18 24.17
N LYS A 2 -3.26 7.63 24.83
CA LYS A 2 -2.06 7.05 24.17
C LYS A 2 -2.42 5.97 23.13
N SER A 3 -3.40 5.12 23.44
CA SER A 3 -3.94 4.09 22.54
C SER A 3 -4.50 4.66 21.24
N ASP A 4 -5.27 5.76 21.31
CA ASP A 4 -5.88 6.38 20.13
C ASP A 4 -4.81 6.97 19.20
N ARG A 5 -3.74 7.52 19.77
CA ARG A 5 -2.61 8.06 19.00
C ARG A 5 -1.82 6.95 18.32
N GLN A 6 -1.58 5.82 19.01
CA GLN A 6 -0.97 4.64 18.41
C GLN A 6 -1.81 4.07 17.27
N ARG A 7 -3.14 4.01 17.45
CA ARG A 7 -4.05 3.62 16.37
C ARG A 7 -3.93 4.57 15.17
N ARG A 8 -3.90 5.88 15.42
CA ARG A 8 -3.76 6.87 14.35
C ARG A 8 -2.42 6.77 13.62
N ILE A 9 -1.32 6.45 14.31
CA ILE A 9 -0.02 6.17 13.68
C ILE A 9 -0.15 5.01 12.68
N LEU A 10 -0.79 3.91 13.09
CA LEU A 10 -0.95 2.74 12.21
C LEU A 10 -1.85 3.05 11.00
N GLU A 11 -2.91 3.84 11.17
CA GLU A 11 -3.75 4.31 10.06
C GLU A 11 -2.96 5.17 9.07
N LEU A 12 -2.19 6.14 9.55
CA LEU A 12 -1.35 6.98 8.70
C LEU A 12 -0.32 6.16 7.93
N LEU A 13 0.23 5.09 8.52
CA LEU A 13 1.16 4.17 7.85
C LEU A 13 0.46 3.15 6.92
N ARG A 14 -0.88 3.01 6.98
CA ARG A 14 -1.65 2.26 5.97
C ARG A 14 -1.97 3.15 4.77
N GLU A 15 -2.27 4.42 5.03
CA GLU A 15 -2.52 5.43 3.99
C GLU A 15 -1.23 5.81 3.26
N ASN A 16 -0.09 5.76 3.94
CA ASN A 16 1.23 6.12 3.41
C ASN A 16 2.19 4.96 3.65
N GLU A 17 2.84 4.43 2.60
CA GLU A 17 3.75 3.27 2.72
C GLU A 17 4.89 3.49 3.73
N ARG A 18 5.33 4.74 3.87
CA ARG A 18 6.42 5.15 4.77
C ARG A 18 6.26 6.61 5.19
N LEU A 19 6.57 6.91 6.45
CA LEU A 19 6.60 8.27 6.99
C LEU A 19 7.82 8.48 7.89
N ASP A 20 8.33 9.70 7.94
CA ASP A 20 9.38 10.08 8.88
C ASP A 20 8.81 10.45 10.27
N VAL A 21 9.64 10.31 11.31
CA VAL A 21 9.22 10.65 12.69
C VAL A 21 8.80 12.13 12.82
N SER A 22 9.45 13.03 12.07
CA SER A 22 9.09 14.45 12.00
C SER A 22 7.72 14.68 11.37
N GLU A 23 7.38 13.92 10.33
CA GLU A 23 6.07 14.00 9.68
C GLU A 23 4.96 13.51 10.61
N LEU A 24 5.17 12.38 11.28
CA LEU A 24 4.24 11.86 12.29
C LEU A 24 4.01 12.86 13.43
N SER A 25 5.08 13.53 13.89
CA SER A 25 4.99 14.59 14.91
C SER A 25 4.12 15.76 14.46
N ARG A 26 4.30 16.22 13.22
CA ARG A 26 3.49 17.29 12.62
C ARG A 26 2.04 16.87 12.42
N LEU A 27 1.78 15.69 11.85
CA LEU A 27 0.44 15.19 11.55
C LEU A 27 -0.39 14.91 12.82
N LEU A 28 0.26 14.48 13.90
CA LEU A 28 -0.39 14.16 15.17
C LEU A 28 -0.42 15.35 16.14
N GLY A 29 0.24 16.46 15.82
CA GLY A 29 0.30 17.65 16.68
C GLY A 29 1.00 17.39 18.02
N VAL A 30 1.97 16.46 18.09
CA VAL A 30 2.68 16.09 19.32
C VAL A 30 4.18 16.20 19.16
N SER A 31 4.91 16.36 20.27
CA SER A 31 6.36 16.49 20.26
C SER A 31 7.09 15.24 19.73
N LEU A 32 8.28 15.42 19.16
CA LEU A 32 9.16 14.32 18.72
C LEU A 32 9.41 13.28 19.82
N PRO A 33 9.72 13.64 21.09
CA PRO A 33 9.86 12.66 22.17
C PRO A 33 8.60 11.83 22.43
N THR A 34 7.40 12.42 22.27
CA THR A 34 6.12 11.71 22.41
C THR A 34 5.97 10.66 21.32
N VAL A 35 6.13 11.06 20.05
CA VAL A 35 6.04 10.14 18.91
C VAL A 35 7.09 9.04 19.01
N ARG A 36 8.33 9.38 19.36
CA ARG A 36 9.41 8.40 19.51
C ARG A 36 9.09 7.30 20.52
N ARG A 37 8.37 7.65 21.59
CA ARG A 37 7.92 6.71 22.63
C ARG A 37 6.80 5.82 22.14
N ASP A 38 5.76 6.39 21.50
CA ASP A 38 4.67 5.59 20.95
C ASP A 38 5.16 4.59 19.89
N LEU A 39 6.09 5.05 19.04
CA LEU A 39 6.75 4.23 18.03
C LEU A 39 7.69 3.17 18.65
N LEU A 40 8.29 3.43 19.82
CA LEU A 40 9.07 2.41 20.51
C LEU A 40 8.16 1.26 20.92
N ASP A 41 7.06 1.57 21.60
CA ASP A 41 6.08 0.58 22.05
C ASP A 41 5.46 -0.22 20.89
N LEU A 42 5.12 0.46 19.78
CA LEU A 42 4.60 -0.18 18.57
C LEU A 42 5.63 -1.09 17.89
N SER A 43 6.91 -0.70 17.94
CA SER A 43 8.01 -1.51 17.39
C SER A 43 8.27 -2.75 18.25
N GLU A 44 8.16 -2.65 19.58
CA GLU A 44 8.28 -3.80 20.49
C GLU A 44 7.14 -4.81 20.28
N GLN A 45 5.97 -4.35 19.86
CA GLN A 45 4.84 -5.18 19.46
C GLN A 45 4.93 -5.71 18.02
N ALA A 46 6.03 -5.43 17.31
CA ALA A 46 6.22 -5.76 15.89
C ALA A 46 5.14 -5.23 14.94
N LEU A 47 4.43 -4.16 15.31
CA LEU A 47 3.37 -3.55 14.50
C LEU A 47 3.89 -2.54 13.47
N ILE A 48 5.14 -2.10 13.61
CA ILE A 48 5.85 -1.18 12.71
C ILE A 48 7.31 -1.62 12.55
N GLN A 49 7.97 -1.13 11.50
CA GLN A 49 9.41 -1.23 11.31
C GLN A 49 10.04 0.16 11.21
N ARG A 50 11.22 0.32 11.79
CA ARG A 50 12.01 1.56 11.75
C ARG A 50 13.27 1.37 10.90
N ARG A 51 13.54 2.29 9.97
CA ARG A 51 14.79 2.31 9.18
C ARG A 51 15.27 3.75 9.00
N TYR A 52 16.47 4.07 9.50
CA TYR A 52 17.13 5.36 9.29
C TYR A 52 16.23 6.61 9.51
N GLY A 53 15.40 6.59 10.55
CA GLY A 53 14.49 7.71 10.87
C GLY A 53 13.12 7.66 10.19
N SER A 54 12.92 6.72 9.26
CA SER A 54 11.62 6.42 8.67
C SER A 54 10.92 5.26 9.38
N VAL A 55 9.60 5.25 9.26
CA VAL A 55 8.69 4.28 9.86
C VAL A 55 7.77 3.73 8.77
N SER A 56 7.59 2.42 8.74
CA SER A 56 6.64 1.73 7.86
C SER A 56 5.90 0.63 8.61
N LEU A 57 4.84 0.08 8.03
CA LEU A 57 4.32 -1.20 8.48
C LEU A 57 5.29 -2.33 8.09
N PRO A 58 5.35 -3.44 8.85
CA PRO A 58 6.07 -4.63 8.40
C PRO A 58 5.43 -5.16 7.12
N ALA A 59 6.24 -5.76 6.24
CA ALA A 59 5.75 -6.30 4.96
C ALA A 59 4.58 -7.30 5.13
N SER A 60 4.56 -8.06 6.23
CA SER A 60 3.48 -8.99 6.58
C SER A 60 2.15 -8.30 6.92
N HIS A 61 2.16 -7.00 7.23
CA HIS A 61 0.98 -6.20 7.56
C HIS A 61 0.53 -5.30 6.40
N ILE A 62 1.26 -5.28 5.28
CA ILE A 62 0.80 -4.63 4.05
C ILE A 62 -0.25 -5.56 3.45
N THR A 63 -1.52 -5.29 3.77
CA THR A 63 -2.63 -6.00 3.15
C THR A 63 -2.84 -5.40 1.77
N GLU A 64 -2.84 -6.23 0.73
CA GLU A 64 -3.19 -5.76 -0.60
C GLU A 64 -4.60 -5.14 -0.56
N PRO A 65 -4.81 -3.92 -1.11
CA PRO A 65 -6.14 -3.32 -1.11
C PRO A 65 -7.16 -4.26 -1.79
N PRO A 66 -8.43 -4.21 -1.37
CA PRO A 66 -9.48 -5.01 -1.99
C PRO A 66 -9.48 -4.86 -3.52
N VAL A 67 -9.83 -5.93 -4.23
CA VAL A 67 -9.81 -5.96 -5.71
C VAL A 67 -10.56 -4.77 -6.32
N HIS A 68 -11.69 -4.36 -5.76
CA HIS A 68 -12.47 -3.21 -6.24
C HIS A 68 -11.70 -1.88 -6.12
N ALA A 69 -10.96 -1.67 -5.02
CA ALA A 69 -10.15 -0.47 -4.83
C ALA A 69 -8.97 -0.46 -5.81
N ARG A 70 -8.29 -1.61 -5.96
CA ARG A 70 -7.23 -1.77 -6.96
C ARG A 70 -7.75 -1.57 -8.38
N ALA A 71 -8.98 -2.00 -8.69
CA ALA A 71 -9.54 -1.87 -10.03
C ALA A 71 -9.78 -0.41 -10.43
N GLN A 72 -9.97 0.49 -9.46
CA GLN A 72 -10.17 1.93 -9.69
C GLN A 72 -8.85 2.72 -9.79
N GLN A 73 -7.74 2.15 -9.32
CA GLN A 73 -6.41 2.78 -9.39
C GLN A 73 -5.78 2.59 -10.78
N HIS A 74 -5.21 3.66 -11.33
CA HIS A 74 -4.49 3.65 -12.62
C HIS A 74 -5.29 2.97 -13.74
N THR A 75 -6.59 3.28 -13.81
CA THR A 75 -7.52 2.59 -14.72
C THR A 75 -7.10 2.77 -16.18
N ALA A 76 -6.74 3.99 -16.58
CA ALA A 76 -6.35 4.30 -17.95
C ALA A 76 -5.06 3.57 -18.37
N GLU A 77 -4.09 3.50 -17.46
CA GLU A 77 -2.82 2.80 -17.68
C GLU A 77 -3.04 1.29 -17.79
N LYS A 78 -3.88 0.71 -16.92
CA LYS A 78 -4.22 -0.72 -16.98
C LYS A 78 -4.95 -1.07 -18.25
N GLU A 79 -5.87 -0.23 -18.70
CA GLU A 79 -6.54 -0.40 -19.99
C GLU A 79 -5.56 -0.30 -21.18
N ALA A 80 -4.64 0.66 -21.15
CA ALA A 80 -3.62 0.80 -22.19
C ALA A 80 -2.71 -0.43 -22.27
N ILE A 81 -2.28 -0.96 -21.11
CA ILE A 81 -1.53 -2.21 -21.02
C ILE A 81 -2.38 -3.38 -21.53
N GLY A 82 -3.66 -3.43 -21.14
CA GLY A 82 -4.61 -4.46 -21.57
C GLY A 82 -4.72 -4.56 -23.08
N ARG A 83 -4.95 -3.42 -23.76
CA ARG A 83 -5.00 -3.35 -25.24
C ARG A 83 -3.70 -3.79 -25.87
N ALA A 84 -2.58 -3.21 -25.45
CA ALA A 84 -1.27 -3.53 -26.02
C ALA A 84 -0.89 -5.00 -25.87
N ALA A 85 -1.27 -5.65 -24.75
CA ALA A 85 -1.03 -7.06 -24.54
C ALA A 85 -1.98 -7.96 -25.35
N ALA A 86 -3.23 -7.57 -25.51
CA ALA A 86 -4.19 -8.29 -26.34
C ALA A 86 -3.77 -8.29 -27.83
N ASP A 87 -3.24 -7.17 -28.33
CA ASP A 87 -2.71 -7.05 -29.70
C ASP A 87 -1.52 -7.99 -30.00
N LEU A 88 -0.90 -8.60 -28.97
CA LEU A 88 0.18 -9.56 -29.12
C LEU A 88 -0.29 -11.01 -29.26
N VAL A 89 -1.57 -11.30 -29.00
CA VAL A 89 -2.12 -12.65 -29.03
C VAL A 89 -2.74 -12.91 -30.40
N ALA A 90 -2.28 -13.95 -31.09
CA ALA A 90 -2.79 -14.35 -32.39
C ALA A 90 -3.96 -15.35 -32.27
N ASP A 91 -4.77 -15.43 -33.33
CA ASP A 91 -5.87 -16.39 -33.41
C ASP A 91 -5.34 -17.83 -33.29
N GLY A 92 -6.02 -18.63 -32.47
CA GLY A 92 -5.63 -20.01 -32.17
C GLY A 92 -4.54 -20.17 -31.09
N GLU A 93 -3.98 -19.09 -30.55
CA GLU A 93 -3.06 -19.18 -29.41
C GLU A 93 -3.79 -19.40 -28.09
N VAL A 94 -3.12 -20.14 -27.18
CA VAL A 94 -3.64 -20.39 -25.82
C VAL A 94 -2.79 -19.62 -24.83
N VAL A 95 -3.42 -18.70 -24.11
CA VAL A 95 -2.77 -17.88 -23.08
C VAL A 95 -3.40 -18.10 -21.70
N TYR A 96 -2.58 -18.01 -20.65
CA TYR A 96 -3.04 -18.06 -19.27
C TYR A 96 -3.03 -16.65 -18.67
N LEU A 97 -4.15 -16.25 -18.05
CA LEU A 97 -4.29 -14.97 -17.37
C LEU A 97 -4.36 -15.16 -15.85
N SER A 98 -3.58 -14.37 -15.11
CA SER A 98 -3.61 -14.37 -13.64
C SER A 98 -4.74 -13.49 -13.09
N GLY A 99 -5.12 -13.71 -11.82
CA GLY A 99 -6.20 -12.99 -11.13
C GLY A 99 -5.80 -11.60 -10.61
N GLY A 100 -5.51 -10.66 -11.51
CA GLY A 100 -5.13 -9.28 -11.17
C GLY A 100 -5.98 -8.24 -11.91
N THR A 101 -6.07 -7.03 -11.35
CA THR A 101 -6.88 -5.96 -11.97
C THR A 101 -6.30 -5.45 -13.29
N THR A 102 -5.00 -5.64 -13.51
CA THR A 102 -4.33 -5.30 -14.77
C THR A 102 -4.56 -6.38 -15.83
N THR A 103 -4.35 -7.66 -15.48
CA THR A 103 -4.60 -8.79 -16.39
C THR A 103 -6.07 -8.95 -16.74
N PHE A 104 -6.98 -8.51 -15.88
CA PHE A 104 -8.40 -8.38 -16.22
C PHE A 104 -8.63 -7.50 -17.46
N GLN A 105 -7.85 -6.43 -17.65
CA GLN A 105 -7.99 -5.57 -18.84
C GLN A 105 -7.50 -6.26 -20.11
N VAL A 106 -6.51 -7.17 -20.01
CA VAL A 106 -6.12 -8.03 -21.14
C VAL A 106 -7.29 -8.90 -21.56
N ALA A 107 -7.92 -9.61 -20.61
CA ALA A 107 -9.10 -10.44 -20.89
C ALA A 107 -10.28 -9.66 -21.52
N ARG A 108 -10.40 -8.37 -21.20
CA ARG A 108 -11.46 -7.50 -21.73
C ARG A 108 -11.20 -7.04 -23.18
N HIS A 109 -9.95 -7.15 -23.65
CA HIS A 109 -9.51 -6.71 -24.96
C HIS A 109 -9.11 -7.85 -25.91
N LEU A 110 -9.10 -9.10 -25.42
CA LEU A 110 -8.99 -10.32 -26.23
C LEU A 110 -10.32 -10.69 -26.90
#